data_AF-A0AAE8GF79-F1
#
_entry.id   AF-A0AAE8GF79-F1
#
_cell.length_a   1.000
_cell.length_b   1.000
_cell.length_c   1.000
_cell.angle_alpha   90.00
_cell.angle_beta   90.00
_cell.angle_gamma   90.00
#
_symmetry.space_group_name_H-M   'P 1'
#
loop_
_entity.id
_entity.type
_entity.pdbx_description
1 polymer ?
#
loop_
_entity_poly.entity_id
_entity_poly.type
_entity_poly.pdbx_seq_one_letter_code
_entity_poly.pdbx_strand_id
1 'polypeptide(L)'
;MKLKAILLFTIVLAGCQQQPKDEQYRHTVCQSLIEGYLKMTNQQDYKMEQRTDDETNAISHYQYKRNSSNEVVMVNSVYSTLYFSCREHQKSYFLSQHSSEGQTTPLLEVHFPADSYTTFRERF
;
A
#
# COMPACT_ATOMS: atom_id res chain seq x y z
N MET A 1 2.16 -13.27 -59.94
CA MET A 1 2.20 -14.29 -58.87
C MET A 1 2.13 -13.57 -57.54
N LYS A 2 1.16 -13.92 -56.67
CA LYS A 2 0.86 -13.22 -55.40
C LYS A 2 1.68 -13.85 -54.27
N LEU A 3 2.70 -13.17 -53.76
CA LEU A 3 3.44 -13.62 -52.57
C LEU A 3 2.76 -13.06 -51.31
N LYS A 4 2.22 -13.97 -50.48
CA LYS A 4 1.53 -13.65 -49.24
C LYS A 4 2.56 -13.22 -48.19
N ALA A 5 2.46 -11.97 -47.73
CA ALA A 5 3.21 -11.49 -46.57
C ALA A 5 2.59 -12.07 -45.30
N ILE A 6 3.30 -13.00 -44.65
CA ILE A 6 2.95 -13.49 -43.32
C ILE A 6 3.63 -12.55 -42.32
N LEU A 7 2.87 -11.59 -41.78
CA LEU A 7 3.27 -10.75 -40.66
C LEU A 7 3.23 -11.59 -39.39
N LEU A 8 4.40 -12.03 -38.92
CA LEU A 8 4.57 -12.66 -37.61
C LEU A 8 4.34 -11.60 -36.53
N PHE A 9 3.21 -11.72 -35.85
CA PHE A 9 2.84 -10.90 -34.70
C PHE A 9 3.66 -11.37 -33.50
N THR A 10 4.84 -10.76 -33.27
CA THR A 10 5.60 -10.96 -32.04
C THR A 10 4.85 -10.30 -30.88
N ILE A 11 4.07 -11.10 -30.16
CA ILE A 11 3.47 -10.71 -28.88
C ILE A 11 4.64 -10.57 -27.91
N VAL A 12 5.08 -9.33 -27.70
CA VAL A 12 5.99 -9.00 -26.60
C VAL A 12 5.16 -9.12 -25.32
N LEU A 13 5.20 -10.29 -24.67
CA LEU A 13 4.81 -10.40 -23.28
C LEU A 13 5.82 -9.58 -22.47
N ALA A 14 5.53 -8.30 -22.27
CA ALA A 14 6.14 -7.53 -21.21
C ALA A 14 5.74 -8.22 -19.90
N GLY A 15 6.60 -9.13 -19.44
CA GLY A 15 6.46 -9.74 -18.12
C GLY A 15 6.38 -8.62 -17.09
N CYS A 16 5.44 -8.74 -16.14
CA CYS A 16 5.36 -7.84 -15.00
C CYS A 16 6.75 -7.75 -14.38
N GLN A 17 7.36 -6.56 -14.47
CA GLN A 17 8.66 -6.27 -13.89
C GLN A 17 8.57 -6.60 -12.40
N GLN A 18 9.38 -7.56 -11.92
CA GLN A 18 9.40 -7.89 -10.49
C GLN A 18 9.68 -6.60 -9.73
N GLN A 19 8.76 -6.19 -8.85
CA GLN A 19 8.99 -5.01 -8.02
C GLN A 19 10.32 -5.21 -7.26
N PRO A 20 11.14 -4.17 -7.14
CA PRO A 20 12.34 -4.20 -6.31
C PRO A 20 12.01 -4.78 -4.92
N LYS A 21 12.81 -5.75 -4.44
CA LYS A 21 12.55 -6.45 -3.16
C LYS A 21 12.34 -5.50 -1.98
N ASP A 22 13.03 -4.36 -1.99
CA ASP A 22 12.92 -3.33 -0.96
C ASP A 22 11.53 -2.67 -0.92
N GLU A 23 10.89 -2.47 -2.07
CA GLU A 23 9.53 -1.92 -2.15
C GLU A 23 8.49 -2.92 -1.64
N GLN A 24 8.64 -4.19 -2.01
CA GLN A 24 7.77 -5.27 -1.53
C GLN A 24 7.84 -5.39 0.00
N TYR A 25 9.04 -5.26 0.55
CA TYR A 25 9.26 -5.28 1.99
C TYR A 25 8.61 -4.08 2.70
N ARG A 26 8.89 -2.85 2.23
CA ARG A 26 8.28 -1.63 2.77
C ARG A 26 6.76 -1.74 2.76
N HIS A 27 6.19 -2.22 1.66
CA HIS A 27 4.77 -2.41 1.51
C HIS A 27 4.19 -3.38 2.55
N THR A 28 4.83 -4.53 2.74
CA THR A 28 4.38 -5.56 3.69
C THR A 28 4.33 -5.02 5.12
N VAL A 29 5.36 -4.28 5.53
CA VAL A 29 5.39 -3.63 6.86
C VAL A 29 4.28 -2.58 6.96
N CYS A 30 4.19 -1.67 6.01
CA CYS A 30 3.20 -0.60 6.02
C CYS A 30 1.77 -1.11 6.04
N GLN A 31 1.45 -2.14 5.24
CA GLN A 31 0.13 -2.75 5.23
C GLN A 31 -0.18 -3.40 6.59
N SER A 32 0.77 -4.13 7.17
CA SER A 32 0.59 -4.74 8.50
C SER A 32 0.31 -3.69 9.59
N LEU A 33 1.00 -2.54 9.53
CA LEU A 33 0.79 -1.43 10.46
C LEU A 33 -0.61 -0.81 10.30
N ILE A 34 -1.05 -0.59 9.07
CA ILE A 34 -2.38 -0.04 8.78
C ILE A 34 -3.48 -1.01 9.23
N GLU A 35 -3.37 -2.29 8.87
CA GLU A 35 -4.33 -3.32 9.28
C GLU A 35 -4.39 -3.48 10.80
N GLY A 36 -3.23 -3.44 11.47
CA GLY A 36 -3.14 -3.43 12.93
C GLY A 36 -3.85 -2.23 13.55
N TYR A 37 -3.61 -1.03 13.02
CA TYR A 37 -4.29 0.19 13.46
C TYR A 37 -5.81 0.11 13.27
N LEU A 38 -6.27 -0.27 12.07
CA LEU A 38 -7.69 -0.42 11.76
C LEU A 38 -8.38 -1.44 12.67
N LYS A 39 -7.69 -2.53 13.02
CA LYS A 39 -8.19 -3.50 14.00
C LYS A 39 -8.32 -2.88 15.40
N MET A 40 -7.32 -2.13 15.85
CA MET A 40 -7.32 -1.47 17.16
C MET A 40 -8.41 -0.39 17.27
N THR A 41 -8.75 0.30 16.18
CA THR A 41 -9.78 1.36 16.15
C THR A 41 -11.17 0.86 15.76
N ASN A 42 -11.38 -0.46 15.64
CA ASN A 42 -12.65 -1.07 15.22
C ASN A 42 -13.11 -0.63 13.81
N GLN A 43 -12.17 -0.48 12.88
CA GLN A 43 -12.36 -0.11 11.47
C GLN A 43 -11.85 -1.22 10.52
N GLN A 44 -11.95 -2.49 10.93
CA GLN A 44 -11.42 -3.67 10.21
C GLN A 44 -12.14 -4.02 8.89
N ASP A 45 -13.28 -3.39 8.65
CA ASP A 45 -14.10 -3.49 7.44
C ASP A 45 -13.59 -2.61 6.29
N TYR A 46 -12.62 -1.75 6.56
CA TYR A 46 -11.85 -1.05 5.54
C TYR A 46 -10.89 -1.99 4.83
N LYS A 47 -10.85 -1.88 3.50
CA LYS A 47 -9.94 -2.62 2.62
C LYS A 47 -9.15 -1.65 1.76
N MET A 48 -7.90 -2.02 1.47
CA MET A 48 -7.05 -1.25 0.58
C MET A 48 -7.68 -1.23 -0.82
N GLU A 49 -7.87 -0.04 -1.36
CA GLU A 49 -8.40 0.19 -2.72
C GLU A 49 -7.25 0.58 -3.66
N GLN A 50 -6.34 1.45 -3.21
CA GLN A 50 -5.23 1.93 -4.03
C GLN A 50 -3.97 2.13 -3.19
N ARG A 51 -2.82 1.93 -3.85
CA ARG A 51 -1.49 2.29 -3.36
C ARG A 51 -0.79 3.15 -4.41
N THR A 52 -0.05 4.16 -3.97
CA THR A 52 0.94 4.87 -4.79
C THR A 52 2.24 5.00 -4.02
N ASP A 53 3.36 4.93 -4.72
CA ASP A 53 4.69 5.01 -4.13
C ASP A 53 5.37 6.30 -4.60
N ASP A 54 5.90 7.08 -3.66
CA ASP A 54 6.85 8.15 -3.93
C ASP A 54 8.26 7.58 -3.73
N GLU A 55 8.82 7.09 -4.83
CA GLU A 55 10.15 6.47 -4.88
C GLU A 55 11.26 7.42 -4.40
N THR A 56 11.07 8.73 -4.55
CA THR A 56 12.08 9.74 -4.18
C THR A 56 12.26 9.84 -2.67
N ASN A 57 11.17 9.65 -1.90
CA ASN A 57 11.14 9.90 -0.47
C ASN A 57 10.96 8.63 0.38
N ALA A 58 10.93 7.45 -0.25
CA ALA A 58 10.61 6.18 0.42
C ALA A 58 9.27 6.24 1.18
N ILE A 59 8.28 6.91 0.60
CA ILE A 59 6.92 7.05 1.14
C ILE A 59 5.97 6.24 0.27
N SER A 60 5.14 5.43 0.92
CA SER A 60 4.00 4.77 0.27
C SER A 60 2.71 5.42 0.79
N HIS A 61 1.81 5.75 -0.13
CA HIS A 61 0.48 6.28 0.15
C HIS A 61 -0.57 5.19 -0.08
N TYR A 62 -1.56 5.15 0.81
CA TYR A 62 -2.59 4.12 0.81
C TYR A 62 -3.98 4.74 0.92
N GLN A 63 -4.89 4.24 0.09
CA GLN A 63 -6.29 4.56 0.14
C GLN A 63 -7.06 3.33 0.62
N TYR A 64 -7.83 3.48 1.68
CA TYR A 64 -8.67 2.44 2.25
C TYR A 64 -10.14 2.86 2.18
N LYS A 65 -10.99 1.94 1.75
CA LYS A 65 -12.43 2.16 1.64
C LYS A 65 -13.19 1.09 2.38
N ARG A 66 -14.28 1.49 3.02
CA ARG A 66 -15.17 0.58 3.73
C ARG A 66 -15.87 -0.34 2.73
N ASN A 67 -15.81 -1.64 2.96
CA ASN A 67 -16.55 -2.60 2.13
C ASN A 67 -18.04 -2.56 2.51
N SER A 68 -18.89 -1.99 1.66
CA SER A 68 -20.32 -1.79 1.95
C SER A 68 -21.20 -2.97 1.52
N SER A 69 -20.63 -4.15 1.29
CA SER A 69 -21.31 -5.23 0.58
C SER A 69 -22.61 -5.73 1.22
N ASN A 70 -22.85 -5.56 2.54
CA ASN A 70 -24.01 -6.18 3.21
C ASN A 70 -24.62 -5.37 4.38
N GLU A 71 -24.29 -4.09 4.55
CA GLU A 71 -24.81 -3.29 5.66
C GLU A 71 -25.73 -2.17 5.18
N VAL A 72 -26.80 -1.91 5.91
CA VAL A 72 -27.70 -0.76 5.67
C VAL A 72 -26.87 0.51 5.83
N VAL A 73 -26.44 1.07 4.70
CA VAL A 73 -25.67 2.32 4.67
C VAL A 73 -26.64 3.45 5.00
N MET A 74 -26.45 4.07 6.16
CA MET A 74 -27.14 5.32 6.50
C MET A 74 -26.84 6.31 5.38
N VAL A 75 -27.87 6.88 4.73
CA VAL A 75 -27.77 7.71 3.51
C VAL A 75 -26.82 8.92 3.65
N ASN A 76 -26.45 9.28 4.88
CA ASN A 76 -25.51 10.36 5.20
C ASN A 76 -24.08 9.91 5.58
N SER A 77 -23.77 8.61 5.61
CA SER A 77 -22.38 8.18 5.76
C SER A 77 -21.71 8.25 4.39
N VAL A 78 -21.21 9.43 4.03
CA VAL A 78 -20.18 9.57 3.00
C VAL A 78 -19.17 8.44 3.25
N TYR A 79 -18.97 7.56 2.27
CA TYR A 79 -17.95 6.52 2.33
C TYR A 79 -16.64 7.18 2.74
N SER A 80 -16.26 7.09 4.02
CA SER A 80 -15.15 7.87 4.55
C SER A 80 -13.87 7.20 4.15
N THR A 81 -13.41 7.46 2.93
CA THR A 81 -12.12 7.01 2.45
C THR A 81 -11.05 7.44 3.46
N LEU A 82 -10.24 6.48 3.90
CA LEU A 82 -9.12 6.73 4.78
C LEU A 82 -7.85 6.80 3.95
N TYR A 83 -7.05 7.83 4.20
CA TYR A 83 -5.79 8.06 3.52
C TYR A 83 -4.65 7.90 4.51
N PHE A 84 -3.68 7.05 4.19
CA PHE A 84 -2.50 6.84 5.00
C PHE A 84 -1.23 7.13 4.21
N SER A 85 -0.20 7.59 4.90
CA SER A 85 1.18 7.54 4.40
C SER A 85 2.05 6.75 5.36
N CYS A 86 2.91 5.94 4.81
CA CYS A 86 3.91 5.18 5.54
C CYS A 86 5.28 5.47 4.97
N ARG A 87 6.19 5.98 5.80
CA ARG A 87 7.56 6.31 5.43
C ARG A 87 8.53 5.34 6.09
N GLU A 88 9.46 4.80 5.32
CA GLU A 88 10.65 4.13 5.87
C GLU A 88 11.78 5.16 6.02
N HIS A 89 12.35 5.27 7.21
CA HIS A 89 13.52 6.12 7.45
C HIS A 89 14.38 5.53 8.58
N GLN A 90 15.68 5.35 8.32
CA GLN A 90 16.65 4.84 9.30
C GLN A 90 16.21 3.56 10.04
N LYS A 91 15.67 2.56 9.32
CA LYS A 91 15.15 1.31 9.89
C LYS A 91 13.93 1.49 10.82
N SER A 92 13.30 2.66 10.77
CA SER A 92 12.01 2.92 11.40
C SER A 92 10.92 3.11 10.34
N TYR A 93 9.69 2.78 10.71
CA TYR A 93 8.49 3.00 9.93
C TYR A 93 7.57 3.98 10.64
N PHE A 94 7.16 5.02 9.91
CA PHE A 94 6.31 6.10 10.43
C PHE A 94 4.98 6.06 9.69
N LEU A 95 3.91 5.70 10.40
CA LEU A 95 2.55 5.68 9.89
C LEU A 95 1.83 6.97 10.25
N SER A 96 1.19 7.59 9.28
CA SER A 96 0.34 8.77 9.48
C SER A 96 -0.96 8.64 8.68
N GLN A 97 -2.01 9.30 9.17
CA GLN A 97 -3.30 9.41 8.49
C GLN A 97 -3.52 10.85 8.03
N HIS A 98 -4.08 11.01 6.83
CA HIS A 98 -4.45 12.29 6.25
C HIS A 98 -5.95 12.48 6.32
N SER A 99 -6.38 13.67 6.72
CA SER A 99 -7.77 14.11 6.61
C SER A 99 -8.06 14.62 5.19
N SER A 100 -9.34 14.75 4.86
CA SER A 100 -9.80 15.42 3.62
C SER A 100 -9.35 16.88 3.52
N GLU A 101 -9.04 17.51 4.65
CA GLU A 101 -8.58 18.91 4.74
C GLU A 101 -7.05 19.02 4.60
N GLY A 102 -6.35 17.90 4.40
CA GLY A 102 -4.90 17.85 4.21
C GLY A 102 -4.09 17.83 5.51
N GLN A 103 -4.74 17.77 6.67
CA GLN A 103 -4.04 17.62 7.94
C GLN A 103 -3.49 16.19 8.09
N THR A 104 -2.19 16.08 8.39
CA THR A 104 -1.52 14.82 8.69
C THR A 104 -1.44 14.59 10.19
N THR A 105 -1.90 13.42 10.64
CA THR A 105 -1.82 12.98 12.04
C THR A 105 -0.89 11.76 12.15
N PRO A 106 0.19 11.81 12.96
CA PRO A 106 1.02 10.64 13.21
C PRO A 106 0.25 9.62 14.05
N LEU A 107 0.30 8.35 13.65
CA LEU A 107 -0.45 7.27 14.31
C LEU A 107 0.48 6.30 15.06
N LEU A 108 1.50 5.79 14.37
CA LEU A 108 2.39 4.76 14.89
C LEU A 108 3.81 4.99 14.40
N GLU A 109 4.77 4.68 15.26
CA GLU A 109 6.19 4.59 14.92
C GLU A 109 6.70 3.22 15.37
N VAL A 110 7.37 2.52 14.47
CA VAL A 110 7.99 1.22 14.77
C VAL A 110 9.47 1.29 14.45
N HIS A 111 10.30 1.02 15.45
CA HIS A 111 11.74 0.95 15.32
C HIS A 111 12.19 -0.51 15.31
N PHE A 112 12.98 -0.89 14.31
CA PHE A 112 13.56 -2.24 14.25
C PHE A 112 14.98 -2.25 14.83
N PRO A 113 15.26 -3.09 15.85
CA PRO A 113 16.63 -3.30 16.33
C PRO A 113 17.55 -3.76 15.20
N ALA A 114 18.79 -3.26 15.18
CA ALA A 114 19.75 -3.50 14.10
C ALA A 114 19.95 -4.99 13.78
N ASP A 115 19.99 -5.84 14.81
CA ASP A 115 20.25 -7.28 14.70
C ASP A 115 19.03 -8.05 14.16
N SER A 116 17.84 -7.49 14.29
CA SER A 116 16.57 -8.13 13.89
C SER A 116 16.09 -7.68 12.50
N TYR A 117 16.53 -6.51 12.05
CA TYR A 117 16.06 -5.90 10.80
C TYR A 117 16.46 -6.72 9.56
N THR A 118 17.71 -7.19 9.52
CA THR A 118 18.23 -8.01 8.42
C THR A 118 17.52 -9.36 8.35
N THR A 119 17.41 -10.05 9.49
CA THR A 119 16.69 -11.34 9.57
C THR A 119 15.21 -11.21 9.22
N PHE A 120 14.55 -10.11 9.60
CA PHE A 120 13.17 -9.88 9.23
C PHE A 120 13.02 -9.59 7.73
N ARG A 121 13.94 -8.80 7.13
CA ARG A 121 13.95 -8.53 5.68
C ARG A 121 14.18 -9.81 4.84
N GLU A 122 15.00 -10.74 5.30
CA GLU A 122 15.29 -12.00 4.58
C GLU A 122 14.11 -12.99 4.51
N ARG A 123 13.07 -12.81 5.34
CA ARG A 123 11.88 -13.69 5.35
C ARG A 123 10.85 -13.35 4.27
N PHE A 124 11.03 -12.23 3.56
CA PHE A 124 10.11 -11.70 2.54
C PHE A 124 10.84 -11.45 1.21
#